data_AF-A0A3D3JWB8-F1
#
_entry.id   AF-A0A3D3JWB8-F1
#
_cell.length_a   1.000
_cell.length_b   1.000
_cell.length_c   1.000
_cell.angle_alpha   90.00
_cell.angle_beta   90.00
_cell.angle_gamma   90.00
#
_symmetry.space_group_name_H-M   'P 1'
#
loop_
_entity.id
_entity.type
_entity.pdbx_description
1 polymer ?
#
loop_
_entity_poly.entity_id
_entity_poly.type
_entity_poly.pdbx_seq_one_letter_code
_entity_poly.pdbx_strand_id
1 'polypeptide(L)'
;MPQLLKLFFSLCLLTSGFAHQAMAGGSMEHFFSDEELLLHYGAIAVAEVIAIVDPDADTNKNPPKLEIQVTEVIRGDLRTGQYEALWRPFPHDVDWGGEEAREALERWGRRLNPPPALHSKWIVAGDLSLTGFHIAPRCRYAFDEAGLAWVKRTVIEGAAAKEE
;
A
#
# COMPACT_ATOMS: atom_id res chain seq x y z
N MET A 1 62.07 -2.41 4.79
CA MET A 1 60.89 -2.10 3.96
C MET A 1 60.00 -3.33 3.70
N PRO A 2 59.25 -3.87 4.68
CA PRO A 2 58.07 -4.67 4.30
C PRO A 2 56.82 -4.46 5.17
N GLN A 3 56.83 -3.54 6.16
CA GLN A 3 55.71 -3.39 7.11
C GLN A 3 54.65 -2.35 6.71
N LEU A 4 55.00 -1.39 5.85
CA LEU A 4 54.05 -0.35 5.39
C LEU A 4 53.02 -0.85 4.36
N LEU A 5 53.26 -1.99 3.71
CA LEU A 5 52.37 -2.53 2.68
C LEU A 5 51.17 -3.31 3.24
N LYS A 6 51.26 -3.78 4.50
CA LYS A 6 50.18 -4.59 5.12
C LYS A 6 49.04 -3.76 5.68
N LEU A 7 49.30 -2.50 6.08
CA LEU A 7 48.25 -1.63 6.62
C LEU A 7 47.31 -1.07 5.54
N PHE A 8 47.79 -0.88 4.31
CA PHE A 8 46.95 -0.38 3.22
C PHE A 8 45.95 -1.44 2.71
N PHE A 9 46.30 -2.73 2.75
CA PHE A 9 45.41 -3.79 2.29
C PHE A 9 44.28 -4.14 3.29
N SER A 10 44.43 -3.83 4.58
CA SER A 10 43.35 -4.01 5.56
C SER A 10 42.30 -2.90 5.52
N LEU A 11 42.65 -1.69 5.05
CA LEU A 11 41.72 -0.57 5.04
C LEU A 11 40.72 -0.64 3.87
N CYS A 12 41.04 -1.31 2.78
CA CYS A 12 40.15 -1.47 1.63
C CYS A 12 39.14 -2.63 1.74
N LEU A 13 39.28 -3.50 2.75
CA LEU A 13 38.37 -4.64 2.93
C LEU A 13 37.25 -4.37 3.96
N LEU A 14 37.28 -3.22 4.65
CA LEU A 14 36.26 -2.83 5.63
C LEU A 14 35.16 -1.92 5.06
N THR A 15 35.27 -1.46 3.82
CA THR A 15 34.23 -0.66 3.16
C THR A 15 33.29 -1.47 2.26
N SER A 16 33.45 -2.80 2.22
CA SER A 16 32.58 -3.70 1.45
C SER A 16 31.32 -4.12 2.21
N GLY A 17 31.21 -3.78 3.49
CA GLY A 17 30.02 -4.04 4.30
C GLY A 17 29.06 -2.87 4.15
N PHE A 18 27.82 -3.15 3.72
CA PHE A 18 26.78 -2.18 3.39
C PHE A 18 26.97 -1.49 2.03
N ALA A 19 27.03 -2.29 0.96
CA ALA A 19 26.23 -1.92 -0.20
C ALA A 19 24.77 -1.88 0.29
N HIS A 20 24.33 -0.72 0.81
CA HIS A 20 22.91 -0.40 0.84
C HIS A 20 22.46 -0.60 -0.60
N GLN A 21 21.64 -1.62 -0.85
CA GLN A 21 20.94 -1.71 -2.11
C GLN A 21 20.19 -0.39 -2.23
N ALA A 22 20.65 0.47 -3.15
CA ALA A 22 19.89 1.63 -3.56
C ALA A 22 18.63 1.07 -4.21
N MET A 23 17.58 0.94 -3.40
CA MET A 23 16.26 0.49 -3.83
C MET A 23 15.60 1.67 -4.53
N ALA A 24 16.18 2.07 -5.66
CA ALA A 24 15.60 3.09 -6.51
C ALA A 24 14.37 2.48 -7.22
N GLY A 25 13.20 3.00 -6.88
CA GLY A 25 11.97 2.87 -7.68
C GLY A 25 10.97 1.77 -7.32
N GLY A 26 11.13 1.09 -6.18
CA GLY A 26 10.09 0.22 -5.65
C GLY A 26 9.19 0.95 -4.66
N SER A 27 7.88 0.77 -4.80
CA SER A 27 6.89 1.20 -3.81
C SER A 27 6.94 0.36 -2.52
N MET A 28 6.44 0.89 -1.39
CA MET A 28 6.40 0.15 -0.11
C MET A 28 5.62 -1.16 -0.24
N GLU A 29 4.64 -1.15 -1.13
CA GLU A 29 3.79 -2.27 -1.50
C GLU A 29 4.58 -3.47 -2.09
N HIS A 30 5.87 -3.34 -2.42
CA HIS A 30 6.72 -4.48 -2.79
C HIS A 30 7.57 -5.05 -1.68
N PHE A 31 7.93 -4.22 -0.71
CA PHE A 31 8.92 -4.60 0.28
C PHE A 31 8.29 -5.04 1.59
N PHE A 32 7.12 -4.47 1.91
CA PHE A 32 6.45 -4.74 3.16
C PHE A 32 5.49 -5.92 3.01
N SER A 33 5.47 -6.73 4.07
CA SER A 33 4.42 -7.70 4.32
C SER A 33 3.07 -6.99 4.47
N ASP A 34 1.98 -7.74 4.34
CA ASP A 34 0.64 -7.19 4.55
C ASP A 34 0.47 -6.62 5.97
N GLU A 35 1.12 -7.23 6.96
CA GLU A 35 1.10 -6.76 8.35
C GLU A 35 1.80 -5.40 8.49
N GLU A 36 3.01 -5.26 7.92
CA GLU A 36 3.76 -4.01 7.92
C GLU A 36 3.01 -2.90 7.15
N LEU A 37 2.42 -3.22 6.00
CA LEU A 37 1.60 -2.28 5.24
C LEU A 37 0.36 -1.85 6.02
N LEU A 38 -0.34 -2.81 6.65
CA LEU A 38 -1.48 -2.52 7.51
C LEU A 38 -1.09 -1.58 8.64
N LEU A 39 0.12 -1.68 9.21
CA LEU A 39 0.59 -0.78 10.27
C LEU A 39 1.08 0.59 9.76
N HIS A 40 1.24 0.75 8.45
CA HIS A 40 1.71 1.98 7.82
C HIS A 40 0.57 2.97 7.50
N TYR A 41 -0.59 2.48 7.04
CA TYR A 41 -1.69 3.36 6.59
C TYR A 41 -2.33 4.20 7.71
N GLY A 42 -2.88 5.37 7.39
CA GLY A 42 -3.48 6.25 8.40
C GLY A 42 -4.76 5.70 9.04
N ALA A 43 -5.57 4.95 8.29
CA ALA A 43 -6.85 4.44 8.76
C ALA A 43 -7.14 3.02 8.30
N ILE A 44 -7.91 2.28 9.11
CA ILE A 44 -8.39 0.93 8.85
C ILE A 44 -9.85 0.84 9.28
N ALA A 45 -10.71 0.30 8.43
CA ALA A 45 -12.15 0.23 8.67
C ALA A 45 -12.80 -0.98 7.99
N VAL A 46 -14.01 -1.31 8.44
CA VAL A 46 -14.94 -2.17 7.72
C VAL A 46 -15.93 -1.30 6.97
N ALA A 47 -16.05 -1.51 5.67
CA ALA A 47 -16.89 -0.72 4.79
C ALA A 47 -17.69 -1.58 3.81
N GLU A 48 -18.90 -1.14 3.47
CA GLU A 48 -19.72 -1.69 2.40
C GLU A 48 -19.68 -0.76 1.18
N VAL A 49 -19.61 -1.33 -0.02
CA VAL A 49 -19.70 -0.58 -1.28
C VAL A 49 -21.15 -0.26 -1.58
N ILE A 50 -21.54 1.01 -1.50
CA ILE A 50 -22.94 1.44 -1.70
C ILE A 50 -23.18 2.02 -3.10
N ALA A 51 -22.14 2.51 -3.77
CA ALA A 51 -22.21 2.95 -5.16
C ALA A 51 -20.84 2.83 -5.87
N ILE A 52 -20.89 2.69 -7.20
CA ILE A 52 -19.73 2.85 -8.09
C ILE A 52 -19.99 4.14 -8.88
N VAL A 53 -19.17 5.16 -8.66
CA VAL A 53 -19.40 6.52 -9.20
C VAL A 53 -19.24 6.55 -10.72
N ASP A 54 -18.25 5.82 -11.23
CA ASP A 54 -17.99 5.64 -12.65
C ASP A 54 -17.84 4.14 -12.94
N PRO A 55 -18.88 3.48 -13.48
CA PRO A 55 -18.85 2.05 -13.80
C PRO A 55 -17.80 1.67 -14.85
N ASP A 56 -17.36 2.62 -15.68
CA ASP A 56 -16.37 2.39 -16.73
C ASP A 56 -14.92 2.63 -16.21
N ALA A 57 -14.75 3.08 -14.96
CA ALA A 57 -13.46 3.23 -14.31
C ALA A 57 -12.98 1.90 -13.71
N ASP A 58 -12.31 1.09 -14.53
CA ASP A 58 -11.86 -0.26 -14.15
C ASP A 58 -10.37 -0.53 -14.45
N THR A 59 -9.56 0.52 -14.67
CA THR A 59 -8.14 0.39 -15.03
C THR A 59 -7.23 1.06 -14.01
N ASN A 60 -5.93 0.77 -14.06
CA ASN A 60 -4.98 1.48 -13.21
C ASN A 60 -4.89 2.99 -13.52
N LYS A 61 -5.08 3.38 -14.79
CA LYS A 61 -5.05 4.80 -15.21
C LYS A 61 -6.35 5.53 -14.88
N ASN A 62 -7.48 4.83 -14.87
CA ASN A 62 -8.78 5.33 -14.43
C ASN A 62 -9.33 4.42 -13.32
N PRO A 63 -8.77 4.52 -12.09
CA PRO A 63 -9.15 3.64 -11.00
C PRO A 63 -10.58 3.93 -10.50
N PRO A 64 -11.28 2.90 -9.99
CA PRO A 64 -12.66 3.08 -9.55
C PRO A 64 -12.79 4.10 -8.43
N LYS A 65 -13.82 4.95 -8.55
CA LYS A 65 -14.31 5.79 -7.46
C LYS A 65 -15.59 5.16 -6.92
N LEU A 66 -15.66 5.06 -5.61
CA LEU A 66 -16.73 4.36 -4.89
C LEU A 66 -17.39 5.33 -3.92
N GLU A 67 -18.67 5.10 -3.65
CA GLU A 67 -19.25 5.52 -2.39
C GLU A 67 -19.26 4.31 -1.46
N ILE A 68 -18.76 4.49 -0.24
CA ILE A 68 -18.69 3.44 0.77
C ILE A 68 -19.43 3.86 2.03
N GLN A 69 -20.04 2.88 2.70
CA GLN A 69 -20.57 3.02 4.05
C GLN A 69 -19.61 2.37 5.04
N VAL A 70 -18.89 3.19 5.81
CA VAL A 70 -18.06 2.70 6.93
C VAL A 70 -18.98 2.30 8.08
N THR A 71 -18.93 1.03 8.45
CA THR A 71 -19.75 0.44 9.54
C THR A 71 -18.96 0.26 10.83
N GLU A 72 -17.64 0.12 10.73
CA GLU A 72 -16.75 -0.06 11.88
C GLU A 72 -15.40 0.59 11.59
N VAL A 73 -14.84 1.30 12.55
CA VAL A 73 -13.48 1.87 12.47
C VAL A 73 -12.57 1.07 13.39
N ILE A 74 -11.49 0.53 12.83
CA ILE A 74 -10.51 -0.29 13.54
C ILE A 74 -9.34 0.60 14.01
N ARG A 75 -8.89 1.54 13.16
CA ARG A 75 -7.84 2.52 13.47
C ARG A 75 -7.99 3.79 12.65
N GLY A 76 -7.48 4.90 13.18
CA GLY A 76 -7.33 6.18 12.47
C GLY A 76 -8.53 7.10 12.60
N ASP A 77 -8.50 8.21 11.86
CA ASP A 77 -9.43 9.33 12.03
C ASP A 77 -10.76 9.18 11.24
N LEU A 78 -11.00 8.00 10.65
CA LEU A 78 -12.31 7.70 10.08
C LEU A 78 -13.39 7.68 11.16
N ARG A 79 -14.62 7.94 10.75
CA ARG A 79 -15.82 7.76 11.56
C ARG A 79 -16.76 6.81 10.83
N THR A 80 -17.74 6.26 11.53
CA THR A 80 -18.83 5.55 10.86
C THR A 80 -19.65 6.56 10.04
N GLY A 81 -20.05 6.18 8.83
CA GLY A 81 -20.69 7.10 7.88
C GLY A 81 -20.35 6.81 6.43
N GLN A 82 -20.86 7.66 5.54
CA GLN A 82 -20.62 7.56 4.11
C GLN A 82 -19.38 8.35 3.70
N TYR A 83 -18.59 7.78 2.79
CA TYR A 83 -17.37 8.38 2.25
C TYR A 83 -17.29 8.17 0.75
N GLU A 84 -16.84 9.19 0.03
CA GLU A 84 -16.23 8.97 -1.27
C GLU A 84 -14.87 8.29 -1.08
N ALA A 85 -14.61 7.26 -1.88
CA ALA A 85 -13.39 6.49 -1.79
C ALA A 85 -12.77 6.25 -3.17
N LEU A 86 -11.45 6.29 -3.22
CA LEU A 86 -10.66 5.93 -4.39
C LEU A 86 -10.11 4.52 -4.22
N TRP A 87 -10.47 3.60 -5.10
CA TRP A 87 -9.95 2.24 -5.14
C TRP A 87 -8.57 2.25 -5.82
N ARG A 88 -7.52 2.59 -5.06
CA ARG A 88 -6.22 2.91 -5.64
C ARG A 88 -5.70 1.77 -6.53
N PRO A 89 -5.00 2.12 -7.63
CA PRO A 89 -4.33 1.12 -8.45
C PRO A 89 -3.13 0.54 -7.71
N PHE A 90 -2.70 -0.65 -8.12
CA PHE A 90 -1.39 -1.15 -7.73
C PHE A 90 -0.31 -0.22 -8.30
N PRO A 91 0.76 0.10 -7.55
CA PRO A 91 1.87 0.91 -8.06
C PRO A 91 2.48 0.31 -9.33
N HIS A 92 3.10 1.16 -10.16
CA HIS A 92 3.68 0.76 -11.45
C HIS A 92 5.17 0.45 -11.38
N ASP A 93 5.89 1.01 -10.41
CA ASP A 93 7.34 0.82 -10.18
C ASP A 93 8.18 1.08 -11.44
N VAL A 94 7.71 2.04 -12.25
CA VAL A 94 8.37 2.49 -13.47
C VAL A 94 9.02 3.84 -13.17
N ASP A 95 10.29 3.80 -12.80
CA ASP A 95 11.09 4.99 -12.47
C ASP A 95 12.22 5.26 -13.48
N TRP A 96 12.27 4.48 -14.56
CA TRP A 96 13.31 4.57 -15.59
C TRP A 96 12.90 5.60 -16.65
N GLY A 97 13.77 6.53 -17.04
CA GLY A 97 13.52 7.40 -18.21
C GLY A 97 13.74 6.64 -19.52
N GLY A 98 12.94 6.88 -20.56
CA GLY A 98 13.14 6.30 -21.88
C GLY A 98 11.84 5.82 -22.55
N GLU A 99 11.96 5.34 -23.79
CA GLU A 99 10.81 4.86 -24.58
C GLU A 99 10.18 3.59 -24.00
N GLU A 100 10.99 2.67 -23.48
CA GLU A 100 10.53 1.44 -22.81
C GLU A 100 9.70 1.72 -21.55
N ALA A 101 10.02 2.80 -20.83
CA ALA A 101 9.28 3.21 -19.65
C ALA A 101 7.91 3.79 -20.00
N ARG A 102 7.83 4.53 -21.11
CA ARG A 102 6.54 5.01 -21.64
C ARG A 102 5.64 3.83 -22.00
N GLU A 103 6.18 2.83 -22.70
CA GLU A 103 5.44 1.62 -23.03
C GLU A 103 5.03 0.83 -21.79
N ALA A 104 5.92 0.72 -20.79
CA ALA A 104 5.60 0.08 -19.52
C ALA A 104 4.47 0.80 -18.76
N LEU A 105 4.51 2.13 -18.68
CA LEU A 105 3.44 2.95 -18.08
C LEU A 105 2.12 2.81 -18.85
N GLU A 106 2.16 2.80 -20.18
CA GLU A 106 0.96 2.58 -20.99
C GLU A 106 0.36 1.19 -20.76
N ARG A 107 1.19 0.14 -20.67
CA ARG A 107 0.74 -1.22 -20.34
C ARG A 107 0.17 -1.29 -18.92
N TRP A 108 0.86 -0.72 -17.94
CA TRP A 108 0.38 -0.65 -16.56
C TRP A 108 -0.96 0.07 -16.49
N GLY A 109 -1.11 1.20 -17.18
CA GLY A 109 -2.32 2.01 -17.16
C GLY A 109 -3.54 1.30 -17.75
N ARG A 110 -3.35 0.37 -18.69
CA ARG A 110 -4.42 -0.46 -19.28
C ARG A 110 -4.73 -1.72 -18.47
N ARG A 111 -3.91 -2.07 -17.47
CA ARG A 111 -4.19 -3.22 -16.61
C ARG A 111 -5.46 -2.97 -15.81
N LEU A 112 -6.32 -3.99 -15.76
CA LEU A 112 -7.58 -3.92 -15.03
C LEU A 112 -7.34 -3.79 -13.52
N ASN A 113 -8.11 -2.90 -12.91
CA ASN A 113 -8.29 -2.66 -11.49
C ASN A 113 -9.81 -2.54 -11.25
N PRO A 114 -10.56 -3.64 -11.39
CA PRO A 114 -12.02 -3.59 -11.34
C PRO A 114 -12.52 -3.14 -9.96
N PRO A 115 -13.68 -2.46 -9.90
CA PRO A 115 -14.31 -2.16 -8.63
C PRO A 115 -14.74 -3.45 -7.91
N PRO A 116 -14.85 -3.42 -6.57
CA PRO A 116 -15.57 -4.44 -5.83
C PRO A 116 -17.06 -4.45 -6.22
N ALA A 117 -17.75 -5.57 -5.99
CA ALA A 117 -19.18 -5.68 -6.28
C ALA A 117 -20.01 -4.72 -5.41
N LEU A 118 -21.14 -4.24 -5.94
CA LEU A 118 -22.10 -3.46 -5.15
C LEU A 118 -22.59 -4.28 -3.95
N HIS A 119 -22.77 -3.64 -2.79
CA HIS A 119 -23.14 -4.24 -1.51
C HIS A 119 -22.14 -5.25 -0.94
N SER A 120 -20.95 -5.37 -1.55
CA SER A 120 -19.90 -6.18 -0.97
C SER A 120 -19.26 -5.46 0.22
N LYS A 121 -18.94 -6.23 1.25
CA LYS A 121 -18.34 -5.75 2.49
C LYS A 121 -16.85 -6.08 2.50
N TRP A 122 -16.04 -5.13 2.96
CA TRP A 122 -14.59 -5.21 2.93
C TRP A 122 -13.97 -4.71 4.23
N ILE A 123 -12.79 -5.24 4.55
CA ILE A 123 -11.86 -4.64 5.51
C ILE A 123 -10.83 -3.87 4.68
N VAL A 124 -10.77 -2.56 4.86
CA VAL A 124 -9.97 -1.66 4.03
C VAL A 124 -9.04 -0.81 4.90
N ALA A 125 -7.80 -0.68 4.47
CA ALA A 125 -6.86 0.31 4.97
C ALA A 125 -6.57 1.36 3.90
N GLY A 126 -6.16 2.55 4.34
CA GLY A 126 -5.85 3.64 3.44
C GLY A 126 -5.64 4.94 4.19
N ASP A 127 -5.66 6.04 3.44
CA ASP A 127 -5.44 7.38 3.97
C ASP A 127 -6.66 8.27 3.70
N LEU A 128 -7.09 8.99 4.73
CA LEU A 128 -8.13 10.00 4.58
C LEU A 128 -7.48 11.28 4.05
N SER A 129 -7.97 11.79 2.93
CA SER A 129 -7.51 13.03 2.30
C SER A 129 -8.65 14.04 2.17
N LEU A 130 -8.34 15.24 1.68
CA LEU A 130 -9.35 16.26 1.36
C LEU A 130 -10.36 15.80 0.29
N THR A 131 -10.00 14.84 -0.55
CA THR A 131 -10.84 14.36 -1.66
C THR A 131 -11.51 13.01 -1.35
N GLY A 132 -11.52 12.59 -0.09
CA GLY A 132 -12.09 11.31 0.33
C GLY A 132 -11.05 10.28 0.79
N PHE A 133 -11.50 9.04 0.94
CA PHE A 133 -10.72 7.94 1.50
C PHE A 133 -9.99 7.15 0.40
N HIS A 134 -8.67 7.12 0.46
CA HIS A 134 -7.83 6.50 -0.56
C HIS A 134 -7.48 5.07 -0.13
N ILE A 135 -8.25 4.08 -0.61
CA ILE A 135 -8.11 2.67 -0.23
C ILE A 135 -6.84 2.09 -0.84
N ALA A 136 -5.99 1.52 0.01
CA ALA A 136 -4.73 0.89 -0.34
C ALA A 136 -4.91 -0.33 -1.26
N PRO A 137 -4.05 -0.53 -2.27
CA PRO A 137 -4.20 -1.64 -3.22
C PRO A 137 -3.96 -3.03 -2.60
N ARG A 138 -3.09 -3.14 -1.58
CA ARG A 138 -2.75 -4.41 -0.91
C ARG A 138 -3.52 -4.67 0.39
N CYS A 139 -4.05 -3.63 1.03
CA CYS A 139 -4.74 -3.75 2.32
C CYS A 139 -6.25 -3.60 2.17
N ARG A 140 -6.83 -4.37 1.25
CA ARG A 140 -8.27 -4.43 0.99
C ARG A 140 -8.69 -5.89 0.88
N TYR A 141 -9.43 -6.37 1.87
CA TYR A 141 -9.80 -7.77 2.03
C TYR A 141 -11.31 -7.92 1.98
N ALA A 142 -11.81 -8.94 1.28
CA ALA A 142 -13.21 -9.30 1.38
C ALA A 142 -13.54 -9.58 2.86
N PHE A 143 -14.70 -9.11 3.31
CA PHE A 143 -15.06 -9.26 4.71
C PHE A 143 -15.34 -10.72 5.04
N ASP A 144 -14.61 -11.22 6.03
CA ASP A 144 -14.97 -12.39 6.80
C ASP A 144 -14.53 -12.19 8.27
N GLU A 145 -15.10 -12.97 9.17
CA GLU A 145 -14.86 -12.82 10.62
C GLU A 145 -13.41 -13.14 11.01
N ALA A 146 -12.77 -14.09 10.32
CA ALA A 146 -11.40 -14.50 10.62
C ALA A 146 -10.38 -13.43 10.20
N GLY A 147 -10.57 -12.84 9.02
CA GLY A 147 -9.83 -11.71 8.51
C GLY A 147 -10.01 -10.48 9.40
N LEU A 148 -11.23 -10.20 9.86
CA LEU A 148 -11.47 -9.10 10.80
C LEU A 148 -10.72 -9.32 12.12
N ALA A 149 -10.78 -10.54 12.67
CA ALA A 149 -10.07 -10.88 13.90
C ALA A 149 -8.55 -10.78 13.75
N TRP A 150 -8.00 -11.23 12.61
CA TRP A 150 -6.57 -11.08 12.30
C TRP A 150 -6.18 -9.60 12.21
N VAL A 151 -6.88 -8.78 11.41
CA VAL A 151 -6.57 -7.34 11.28
C VAL A 151 -6.59 -6.65 12.63
N LYS A 152 -7.62 -6.88 13.45
CA LYS A 152 -7.71 -6.29 14.79
C LYS A 152 -6.53 -6.70 15.67
N ARG A 153 -6.17 -7.98 15.66
CA ARG A 153 -5.02 -8.48 16.43
C ARG A 153 -3.73 -7.82 15.98
N THR A 154 -3.45 -7.80 14.67
CA THR A 154 -2.25 -7.16 14.09
C THR A 154 -2.15 -5.69 14.48
N VAL A 155 -3.26 -4.95 14.45
CA VAL A 155 -3.30 -3.54 14.84
C VAL A 155 -2.99 -3.35 16.33
N ILE A 156 -3.54 -4.20 17.20
CA ILE A 156 -3.30 -4.14 18.65
C ILE A 156 -1.83 -4.47 18.97
N GLU A 157 -1.31 -5.57 18.42
CA GLU A 157 0.07 -6.01 18.64
C GLU A 157 1.08 -4.99 18.09
N GLY A 158 0.81 -4.44 16.90
CA GLY A 158 1.66 -3.41 16.29
C GLY A 158 1.62 -2.06 16.99
N ALA A 159 0.55 -1.73 17.72
CA ALA A 159 0.50 -0.52 18.56
C ALA A 159 1.38 -0.67 19.80
N ALA A 160 1.32 -1.83 20.47
CA ALA A 160 2.14 -2.11 21.65
C ALA A 160 3.65 -2.06 21.34
N ALA A 161 4.07 -2.57 20.19
CA ALA A 161 5.48 -2.57 19.77
C ALA A 161 6.07 -1.18 19.46
N LYS A 162 5.24 -0.14 19.29
CA LYS A 162 5.71 1.25 19.06
C LYS A 162 5.88 2.06 20.35
N GLU A 163 5.39 1.56 21.48
CA GLU A 163 5.46 2.22 22.79
C GLU A 163 6.68 1.81 23.63
N GLU A 164 7.42 0.78 23.20
CA GLU A 164 8.69 0.31 23.77
C GLU A 164 9.92 0.98 23.12
#